data_AF-A0A8X6FU55-F1
#
_entry.id   AF-A0A8X6FU55-F1
#
_cell.length_a   1.000
_cell.length_b   1.000
_cell.length_c   1.000
_cell.angle_alpha   90.00
_cell.angle_beta   90.00
_cell.angle_gamma   90.00
#
_symmetry.space_group_name_H-M   'P 1'
#
loop_
_entity.id
_entity.type
_entity.pdbx_description
1 polymer ?
#
loop_
_entity_poly.entity_id
_entity_poly.type
_entity_poly.pdbx_seq_one_letter_code
_entity_poly.pdbx_strand_id
1 'polypeptide(L)'
;MSKYVRQRGSKTLKNGDIMMNYHCCRSGTDKPKGKGVKSLKSQGSAKMGISCPAIIKVRQSTENVIVQYFPNHENQLEHLRLSESDRAAVAGRLKEGVSEKKFCRILEKKLLLTVAERCLLKKGYP
;
A
#
# COMPACT_ATOMS: atom_id res chain seq x y z
N MET A 1 0.73 5.66 -1.12
CA MET A 1 1.41 4.77 -2.08
C MET A 1 1.62 3.39 -1.49
N SER A 2 1.35 2.33 -2.26
CA SER A 2 1.54 0.93 -1.84
C SER A 2 3.02 0.55 -1.93
N LYS A 3 3.63 0.15 -0.81
CA LYS A 3 4.98 -0.43 -0.77
C LYS A 3 4.90 -1.95 -0.86
N TYR A 4 5.79 -2.57 -1.61
CA TYR A 4 5.90 -4.03 -1.69
C TYR A 4 7.12 -4.51 -0.92
N VAL A 5 6.95 -5.58 -0.15
CA VAL A 5 7.97 -6.15 0.72
C VAL A 5 8.06 -7.65 0.47
N ARG A 6 9.29 -8.16 0.50
CA ARG A 6 9.57 -9.57 0.42
C ARG A 6 9.38 -10.19 1.80
N GLN A 7 8.36 -11.03 1.95
CA GLN A 7 8.06 -11.69 3.22
C GLN A 7 8.86 -12.98 3.42
N ARG A 8 9.34 -13.60 2.33
CA ARG A 8 10.03 -14.89 2.33
C ARG A 8 11.25 -14.87 1.41
N GLY A 9 12.23 -15.72 1.70
CA GLY A 9 13.40 -15.95 0.84
C GLY A 9 13.04 -16.47 -0.55
N SER A 10 14.04 -16.55 -1.44
CA SER A 10 13.85 -17.01 -2.82
C SER A 10 13.57 -18.49 -2.81
N LYS A 11 12.78 -18.93 -3.77
CA LYS A 11 12.58 -20.35 -3.99
C LYS A 11 13.18 -20.72 -5.33
N THR A 12 14.01 -21.75 -5.34
CA THR A 12 14.47 -22.37 -6.58
C THR A 12 13.40 -23.34 -7.05
N LEU A 13 12.99 -23.23 -8.31
CA LEU A 13 12.06 -24.12 -8.96
C LEU A 13 12.80 -25.37 -9.46
N LYS A 14 12.04 -26.42 -9.78
CA LYS A 14 12.59 -27.68 -10.32
C LYS A 14 13.41 -27.49 -11.59
N ASN A 15 13.13 -26.45 -12.36
CA ASN A 15 13.83 -26.12 -13.60
C ASN A 15 15.03 -25.18 -13.40
N GLY A 16 15.44 -24.92 -12.16
CA GLY A 16 16.57 -24.03 -11.83
C GLY A 16 16.21 -22.55 -11.70
N ASP A 17 14.99 -22.14 -12.08
CA ASP A 17 14.58 -20.73 -11.98
C ASP A 17 14.42 -20.27 -10.53
N ILE A 18 14.66 -18.99 -10.28
CA ILE A 18 14.46 -18.36 -8.98
C ILE A 18 13.12 -17.62 -8.98
N MET A 19 12.24 -17.96 -8.04
CA MET A 19 10.97 -17.25 -7.81
C MET A 19 11.03 -16.39 -6.56
N MET A 20 10.55 -15.16 -6.71
CA MET A 20 10.46 -14.17 -5.65
C MET A 20 9.06 -13.56 -5.64
N ASN A 21 8.42 -13.55 -4.47
CA ASN A 21 7.11 -12.95 -4.29
C ASN A 21 7.24 -11.72 -3.37
N TYR A 22 6.74 -10.59 -3.86
CA TYR A 22 6.65 -9.35 -3.10
C TYR A 22 5.18 -9.09 -2.78
N HIS A 23 4.88 -8.97 -1.50
CA HIS A 23 3.53 -8.72 -1.01
C HIS A 23 3.38 -7.26 -0.62
N CYS A 24 2.16 -6.74 -0.67
CA CYS A 24 1.88 -5.42 -0.10
C CYS A 24 2.34 -5.34 1.37
N CYS A 25 2.93 -4.22 1.78
CA CYS A 25 3.34 -3.97 3.15
C CYS A 25 2.18 -4.07 4.16
N ARG A 26 0.95 -3.89 3.68
CA ARG A 26 -0.30 -3.99 4.45
C ARG A 26 -0.81 -5.42 4.64
N SER A 27 -0.23 -6.39 3.92
CA SER A 27 -0.65 -7.80 3.98
C SER A 27 -0.19 -8.48 5.27
N GLY A 28 -1.07 -9.31 5.82
CA GLY A 28 -0.82 -10.16 6.99
C GLY A 28 -1.22 -9.50 8.31
N THR A 29 -1.01 -10.24 9.40
CA THR A 29 -1.24 -9.81 10.77
C THR A 29 -0.01 -9.12 11.35
N ASP A 30 -0.25 -8.12 12.20
CA ASP A 30 0.81 -7.60 13.05
C ASP A 30 1.15 -8.64 14.14
N LYS A 31 2.44 -8.83 14.36
CA LYS A 31 2.95 -9.71 15.41
C LYS A 31 3.71 -8.84 16.39
N PRO A 32 3.14 -8.52 17.57
CA PRO A 32 3.80 -7.65 18.53
C PRO A 32 5.13 -8.27 18.94
N LYS A 33 6.19 -7.45 18.91
CA LYS A 33 7.53 -7.84 19.37
C LYS A 33 7.81 -7.09 20.68
N GLY A 34 7.95 -7.82 21.79
CA GLY A 34 8.30 -7.26 23.10
C GLY A 34 7.45 -7.83 24.26
N LYS A 35 7.71 -7.34 25.47
CA LYS A 35 7.05 -7.78 26.72
C LYS A 35 5.59 -7.28 26.89
N GLY A 36 5.02 -6.59 25.90
CA GLY A 36 3.64 -6.06 25.98
C GLY A 36 3.41 -4.93 26.98
N VAL A 37 4.48 -4.30 27.50
CA VAL A 37 4.39 -3.25 28.54
C VAL A 37 3.79 -1.95 28.03
N LYS A 38 3.81 -1.71 26.71
CA LYS A 38 3.23 -0.51 26.09
C LYS A 38 1.84 -0.83 25.53
N SER A 39 0.87 0.04 25.82
CA SER A 39 -0.45 0.00 25.19
C SER A 39 -0.36 0.15 23.67
N LEU A 40 -1.32 -0.44 22.96
CA LEU A 40 -1.43 -0.30 21.50
C LEU A 40 -1.66 1.19 21.16
N LYS A 41 -0.96 1.69 20.13
CA LYS A 41 -1.23 3.04 19.60
C LYS A 41 -2.66 3.10 19.07
N SER A 42 -3.32 4.25 19.20
CA SER A 42 -4.68 4.49 18.68
C SER A 42 -4.81 4.19 17.18
N GLN A 43 -3.79 4.51 16.38
CA GLN A 43 -3.76 4.21 14.94
C GLN A 43 -3.37 2.75 14.63
N GLY A 44 -2.89 1.98 15.61
CA GLY A 44 -2.50 0.59 15.43
C GLY A 44 -1.38 0.39 14.39
N SER A 45 -1.48 -0.72 13.66
CA SER A 45 -0.51 -1.16 12.67
C SER A 45 -1.08 -1.01 11.26
N ALA A 46 -0.22 -0.73 10.27
CA ALA A 46 -0.66 -0.68 8.85
C ALA A 46 -1.02 -2.07 8.26
N LYS A 47 -1.06 -3.11 9.10
CA LYS A 47 -1.39 -4.49 8.76
C LYS A 47 -2.90 -4.70 8.84
N MET A 48 -3.51 -5.17 7.75
CA MET A 48 -4.97 -5.34 7.65
C MET A 48 -5.47 -6.59 8.39
N GLY A 49 -4.59 -7.41 8.95
CA GLY A 49 -4.94 -8.72 9.53
C GLY A 49 -5.25 -9.79 8.48
N ILE A 50 -5.57 -9.40 7.24
CA ILE A 50 -5.88 -10.26 6.10
C ILE A 50 -4.77 -10.22 5.04
N SER A 51 -4.81 -11.18 4.11
CA SER A 51 -3.91 -11.22 2.97
C SER A 51 -4.37 -10.24 1.90
N CYS A 52 -3.51 -9.31 1.50
CA CYS A 52 -3.82 -8.37 0.41
C CYS A 52 -3.67 -9.08 -0.95
N PRO A 53 -4.61 -8.90 -1.90
CA PRO A 53 -4.47 -9.46 -3.25
C PRO A 53 -3.34 -8.79 -4.06
N ALA A 54 -2.84 -7.63 -3.63
CA ALA A 54 -1.75 -6.93 -4.30
C ALA A 54 -0.40 -7.64 -4.10
N ILE A 55 0.12 -8.23 -5.17
CA ILE A 55 1.35 -9.03 -5.16
C ILE A 55 2.13 -8.76 -6.45
N ILE A 56 3.46 -8.76 -6.36
CA ILE A 56 4.36 -8.85 -7.52
C ILE A 56 5.02 -10.22 -7.47
N LYS A 57 4.84 -11.02 -8.51
CA LYS A 57 5.54 -12.30 -8.67
C LYS A 57 6.65 -12.10 -9.69
N VAL A 58 7.87 -12.42 -9.30
CA VAL A 58 9.05 -12.35 -10.15
C VAL A 58 9.58 -13.77 -10.35
N ARG A 59 9.79 -14.14 -11.60
CA ARG A 59 10.48 -15.37 -11.99
C ARG A 59 11.72 -14.97 -12.77
N GLN A 60 12.87 -15.33 -12.21
CA GLN A 60 14.18 -15.05 -12.78
C GLN A 60 14.76 -16.36 -13.31
N SER A 61 14.97 -16.39 -14.62
CA SER A 61 15.75 -17.40 -15.32
C SER A 61 17.14 -16.84 -15.62
N THR A 62 18.04 -17.65 -16.17
CA THR A 62 19.41 -17.23 -16.53
C THR A 62 19.42 -16.08 -17.54
N GLU A 63 18.46 -16.08 -18.47
CA GLU A 63 18.42 -15.13 -19.59
C GLU A 63 17.32 -14.07 -19.46
N ASN A 64 16.29 -14.34 -18.66
CA ASN A 64 15.06 -13.55 -18.67
C ASN A 64 14.48 -13.34 -17.27
N VAL A 65 13.80 -12.20 -17.07
CA VAL A 65 13.04 -11.89 -15.86
C VAL A 65 11.58 -11.63 -16.23
N ILE A 66 10.69 -12.48 -15.73
CA ILE A 66 9.24 -12.37 -15.93
C ILE A 66 8.62 -11.78 -14.67
N VAL A 67 7.89 -10.68 -14.81
CA VAL A 67 7.22 -9.99 -13.71
C VAL A 67 5.71 -9.99 -13.93
N GLN A 68 4.96 -10.56 -12.99
CA GLN A 68 3.50 -10.48 -12.94
C GLN A 68 3.08 -9.52 -11.83
N TYR A 69 2.35 -8.47 -12.21
CA TYR A 69 1.89 -7.44 -11.29
C TYR A 69 0.38 -7.53 -11.06
N PHE A 70 -0.01 -7.75 -9.81
CA PHE A 70 -1.40 -7.74 -9.36
C PHE A 70 -1.65 -6.44 -8.57
N PRO A 71 -2.35 -5.44 -9.13
CA PRO A 71 -2.51 -4.15 -8.49
C PRO A 71 -3.61 -4.11 -7.43
N ASN A 72 -4.52 -5.08 -7.35
CA ASN A 72 -5.73 -4.93 -6.53
C ASN A 72 -5.41 -4.84 -5.03
N HIS A 73 -5.72 -3.70 -4.43
CA HIS A 73 -5.62 -3.45 -2.99
C HIS A 73 -6.93 -2.89 -2.48
N GLU A 74 -7.33 -3.30 -1.28
CA GLU A 74 -8.40 -2.62 -0.57
C GLU A 74 -7.91 -1.23 -0.14
N ASN A 75 -8.70 -0.21 -0.49
CA ASN A 75 -8.37 1.19 -0.29
C ASN A 75 -8.76 1.62 1.13
N GLN A 76 -8.00 1.18 2.13
CA GLN A 76 -8.08 1.76 3.48
C GLN A 76 -7.33 3.10 3.52
N LEU A 77 -8.08 4.18 3.74
CA LEU A 77 -7.56 5.56 3.73
C LEU A 77 -6.69 5.89 4.96
N GLU A 78 -6.91 5.20 6.07
CA GLU A 78 -6.32 5.49 7.40
C GLU A 78 -4.79 5.34 7.47
N HIS A 79 -4.22 4.53 6.58
CA HIS A 79 -2.77 4.30 6.47
C HIS A 79 -2.15 4.92 5.22
N LEU A 80 -2.89 5.79 4.53
CA LEU A 80 -2.37 6.47 3.37
C LEU A 80 -1.31 7.49 3.79
N ARG A 81 -0.09 7.30 3.30
CA ARG A 81 0.96 8.31 3.42
C ARG A 81 0.63 9.49 2.51
N LEU A 82 0.41 10.64 3.14
CA LEU A 82 0.31 11.94 2.46
C LEU A 82 1.71 12.42 2.07
N SER A 83 1.81 13.05 0.90
CA SER A 83 3.04 13.72 0.49
C SER A 83 3.32 14.95 1.37
N GLU A 84 4.51 15.53 1.29
CA GLU A 84 4.81 16.76 2.03
C GLU A 84 3.94 17.94 1.60
N SER A 85 3.71 18.09 0.29
CA SER A 85 2.79 19.11 -0.24
C SER A 85 1.35 18.90 0.23
N ASP A 86 0.86 17.64 0.23
CA ASP A 86 -0.48 17.34 0.75
C ASP A 86 -0.59 17.64 2.25
N ARG A 87 0.44 17.31 3.05
CA ARG A 87 0.48 17.64 4.48
C ARG A 87 0.49 19.14 4.73
N ALA A 88 1.24 19.90 3.95
CA ALA A 88 1.24 21.37 4.03
C ALA A 88 -0.14 21.96 3.69
N ALA A 89 -0.79 21.45 2.64
CA ALA A 89 -2.15 21.86 2.27
C ALA A 89 -3.20 21.51 3.34
N VAL A 90 -3.07 20.33 3.96
CA VAL A 90 -3.89 19.91 5.10
C VAL A 90 -3.70 20.87 6.27
N ALA A 91 -2.45 21.14 6.65
CA ALA A 91 -2.12 22.02 7.76
C ALA A 91 -2.61 23.46 7.53
N GLY A 92 -2.53 23.98 6.31
CA GLY A 92 -3.08 25.29 5.95
C GLY A 92 -4.59 25.36 6.18
N ARG A 93 -5.34 24.38 5.69
CA ARG A 93 -6.81 24.33 5.84
C ARG A 93 -7.27 24.13 7.29
N LEU A 94 -6.47 23.43 8.10
CA LEU A 94 -6.74 23.32 9.53
C LEU A 94 -6.52 24.66 10.25
N LYS A 95 -5.50 25.44 9.87
CA LYS A 95 -5.29 26.81 10.40
C LYS A 95 -6.45 27.75 10.07
N GLU A 96 -7.08 27.56 8.91
CA GLU A 96 -8.26 28.33 8.47
C GLU A 96 -9.55 27.98 9.25
N GLY A 97 -9.51 27.05 10.21
CA GLY A 97 -10.64 26.72 11.06
C GLY A 97 -11.70 25.83 10.40
N VAL A 98 -11.34 25.12 9.33
CA VAL A 98 -12.24 24.13 8.72
C VAL A 98 -12.50 23.00 9.70
N SER A 99 -13.78 22.71 9.97
CA SER A 99 -14.15 21.61 10.85
C SER A 99 -13.62 20.26 10.34
N GLU A 100 -13.12 19.43 11.26
CA GLU A 100 -12.47 18.15 10.96
C GLU A 100 -13.32 17.25 10.05
N LYS A 101 -14.63 17.18 10.29
CA LYS A 101 -15.59 16.43 9.47
C LYS A 101 -15.68 16.93 8.03
N LYS A 102 -15.66 18.25 7.82
CA LYS A 102 -15.74 18.87 6.49
C LYS A 102 -14.43 18.64 5.73
N PHE A 103 -13.31 18.64 6.45
CA PHE A 103 -12.00 18.39 5.88
C PHE A 103 -11.82 16.94 5.38
N CYS A 104 -12.18 15.93 6.20
CA CYS A 104 -12.11 14.52 5.79
C CYS A 104 -12.91 14.25 4.51
N ARG A 105 -14.12 14.80 4.41
CA ARG A 105 -15.00 14.64 3.23
C ARG A 105 -14.41 15.26 1.95
N ILE A 106 -13.63 16.34 2.07
CA ILE A 106 -12.94 16.95 0.93
C ILE A 106 -11.77 16.08 0.47
N LEU A 107 -11.01 15.52 1.42
CA LEU A 107 -9.91 14.61 1.10
C LEU A 107 -10.40 13.35 0.39
N GLU A 108 -11.49 12.75 0.87
CA GLU A 108 -12.12 11.58 0.23
C GLU A 108 -12.49 11.88 -1.23
N LYS A 109 -13.14 13.02 -1.49
CA LYS A 109 -13.51 13.42 -2.87
C LYS A 109 -12.29 13.67 -3.76
N LYS A 110 -11.26 14.36 -3.25
CA LYS A 110 -10.03 14.64 -4.01
C LYS A 110 -9.28 13.35 -4.33
N LEU A 111 -9.24 12.39 -3.40
CA LEU A 111 -8.60 11.10 -3.63
C LEU A 111 -9.36 10.28 -4.68
N LEU A 112 -10.69 10.23 -4.60
CA LEU A 112 -11.54 9.53 -5.57
C LEU A 112 -11.35 10.07 -7.00
N LEU A 113 -11.25 11.39 -7.17
CA LEU A 113 -10.97 12.01 -8.47
C LEU A 113 -9.58 11.61 -9.01
N THR A 114 -8.53 11.69 -8.20
CA THR A 114 -7.18 11.28 -8.64
C THR A 114 -7.03 9.78 -8.87
N VAL A 115 -7.88 8.95 -8.28
CA VAL A 115 -7.94 7.51 -8.54
C VAL A 115 -8.68 7.25 -9.85
N ALA A 116 -9.78 7.97 -10.13
CA ALA A 116 -10.51 7.89 -11.39
C ALA A 116 -9.63 8.31 -12.58
N GLU A 117 -8.91 9.43 -12.46
CA GLU A 117 -7.97 9.90 -13.49
C GLU A 117 -6.85 8.89 -13.77
N ARG A 118 -6.28 8.27 -12.73
CA ARG A 118 -5.29 7.19 -12.86
C ARG A 118 -5.88 5.89 -13.43
N CYS A 119 -7.16 5.63 -13.22
CA CYS A 119 -7.85 4.47 -13.78
C CYS A 119 -8.10 4.64 -15.30
N LEU A 120 -8.42 5.87 -15.73
CA LEU A 120 -8.58 6.22 -17.15
C LEU A 120 -7.25 6.12 -17.92
N LEU A 121 -6.13 6.52 -17.31
CA LEU A 121 -4.79 6.36 -17.90
C LEU A 121 -4.32 4.90 -18.04
N LYS A 122 -4.91 3.95 -17.31
CA LYS A 122 -4.57 2.51 -17.40
C LYS A 122 -5.32 1.75 -18.50
N LYS A 123 -6.28 2.39 -19.20
CA LYS A 123 -6.95 1.79 -20.36
C LYS A 123 -6.16 1.90 -21.67
N GLY A 124 -4.97 2.50 -21.64
CA GLY A 124 -4.01 2.47 -22.75
C GLY A 124 -2.86 1.54 -22.43
N TYR A 125 -2.95 0.28 -22.86
CA TYR A 125 -1.78 -0.53 -23.14
C TYR A 125 -2.08 -1.39 -24.37
N PRO A 126 -1.16 -1.48 -25.35
CA PRO A 126 -1.34 -2.27 -26.58
C PRO A 126 -1.59 -3.76 -26.31
#